data_AF-A0A9R0A9V2-F1
#
_entry.id   AF-A0A9R0A9V2-F1
#
_cell.length_a   1.000
_cell.length_b   1.000
_cell.length_c   1.000
_cell.angle_alpha   90.00
_cell.angle_beta   90.00
_cell.angle_gamma   90.00
#
_symmetry.space_group_name_H-M   'P 1'
#
loop_
_entity.id
_entity.type
_entity.pdbx_description
1 polymer ?
#
loop_
_entity_poly.entity_id
_entity_poly.type
_entity_poly.pdbx_seq_one_letter_code
_entity_poly.pdbx_strand_id
1 'polypeptide(L)'
;MIVLLVTCLVTLLCPTVRSADAPVAWCYHKPECNFTTWPKIASQYCNGSQQSPINIVTASVQGNPNLTSFNLTGFDDNSTFLSIVNSGDSVVVNLDDEKIKVQGGDLPGVYNTKQFHLHWGNGSSSSGSEHTVDGRQYPMELHIVSVHSKYNGNVSAALAAKDSTALAVLGFFIEGTNEVNKTISWDILTSYLTKIRNSGDQTSDIMNQITLNSLIEGVDRTKYYRYQGSLTTPSCSEAVIWTVFKDPVKVSHDFINRFSTTVLFKDANASVLNTNNFRGVQPLNGRVVTSQVTVASAAPSSSTLSVITVLLLSSLYWL
;
A
#
# COMPACT_ATOMS: atom_id res chain seq x y z
N MET A 1 12.97 -16.62 -81.64
CA MET A 1 13.03 -15.47 -80.71
C MET A 1 11.89 -15.63 -79.71
N ILE A 2 12.18 -16.14 -78.51
CA ILE A 2 11.21 -16.25 -77.42
C ILE A 2 11.67 -15.27 -76.35
N VAL A 3 10.87 -14.24 -76.10
CA VAL A 3 11.14 -13.21 -75.09
C VAL A 3 10.57 -13.72 -73.75
N LEU A 4 11.46 -13.96 -72.79
CA LEU A 4 11.09 -14.26 -71.40
C LEU A 4 10.64 -12.95 -70.72
N LEU A 5 9.37 -12.87 -70.33
CA LEU A 5 8.84 -11.81 -69.46
C LEU A 5 9.05 -12.25 -68.00
N VAL A 6 10.04 -11.64 -67.33
CA VAL A 6 10.26 -11.78 -65.89
C VAL A 6 9.34 -10.80 -65.17
N THR A 7 8.30 -11.29 -64.52
CA THR A 7 7.47 -10.50 -63.61
C THR A 7 8.15 -10.37 -62.25
N CYS A 8 8.68 -9.18 -61.98
CA CYS A 8 9.28 -8.83 -60.69
C CYS A 8 8.16 -8.51 -59.68
N LEU A 9 7.91 -9.41 -58.73
CA LEU A 9 6.92 -9.21 -57.67
C LEU A 9 7.54 -8.35 -56.56
N VAL A 10 7.28 -7.03 -56.60
CA VAL A 10 7.67 -6.11 -55.52
C VAL A 10 6.73 -6.32 -54.34
N THR A 11 7.20 -7.00 -53.29
CA THR A 11 6.50 -7.13 -52.03
C THR A 11 6.58 -5.81 -51.26
N LEU A 12 5.48 -5.07 -51.21
CA LEU A 12 5.32 -3.94 -50.29
C LEU A 12 5.33 -4.47 -48.85
N LEU A 13 6.45 -4.29 -48.15
CA LEU A 13 6.51 -4.40 -46.69
C LEU A 13 5.73 -3.23 -46.09
N CYS A 14 4.45 -3.46 -45.81
CA CYS A 14 3.66 -2.55 -44.99
C CYS A 14 4.18 -2.67 -43.54
N PRO A 15 4.70 -1.61 -42.90
CA PRO A 15 5.06 -1.68 -41.49
C PRO A 15 3.76 -1.92 -40.71
N THR A 16 3.64 -3.12 -40.16
CA THR A 16 2.59 -3.42 -39.19
C THR A 16 2.83 -2.53 -37.97
N VAL A 17 2.08 -1.44 -37.89
CA VAL A 17 1.91 -0.69 -36.65
C VAL A 17 1.38 -1.70 -35.64
N ARG A 18 2.25 -2.13 -34.73
CA ARG A 18 1.90 -3.05 -33.65
C ARG A 18 0.93 -2.28 -32.77
N SER A 19 -0.36 -2.60 -32.91
CA SER A 19 -1.42 -2.11 -32.01
C SER A 19 -0.99 -2.36 -30.57
N ALA A 20 -1.26 -1.38 -29.70
CA ALA A 20 -1.09 -1.53 -28.26
C ALA A 20 -1.68 -2.87 -27.82
N ASP A 21 -0.90 -3.66 -27.07
CA ASP A 21 -1.31 -4.96 -26.56
C ASP A 21 -2.69 -4.83 -25.90
N ALA A 22 -3.63 -5.68 -26.31
CA ALA A 22 -4.95 -5.71 -25.70
C ALA A 22 -4.79 -5.87 -24.18
N PRO A 23 -5.51 -5.09 -23.35
CA PRO A 23 -5.37 -5.17 -21.90
C PRO A 23 -5.64 -6.61 -21.47
N VAL A 24 -4.68 -7.21 -20.78
CA VAL A 24 -4.81 -8.55 -20.22
C VAL A 24 -6.03 -8.55 -19.30
N ALA A 25 -7.06 -9.33 -19.65
CA ALA A 25 -8.24 -9.46 -18.82
C ALA A 25 -7.84 -10.18 -17.51
N TRP A 26 -7.85 -9.45 -16.40
CA TRP A 26 -7.56 -9.95 -15.07
C TRP A 26 -8.76 -9.71 -14.14
N CYS A 27 -8.82 -10.42 -13.02
CA CYS A 27 -9.87 -10.28 -12.01
C CYS A 27 -9.36 -10.79 -10.65
N TYR A 28 -10.20 -10.74 -9.62
CA TYR A 28 -9.94 -11.42 -8.34
C TYR A 28 -10.79 -12.68 -8.14
N HIS A 29 -12.05 -12.66 -8.60
CA HIS A 29 -13.09 -13.60 -8.18
C HIS A 29 -13.22 -14.86 -9.06
N LYS A 30 -12.53 -14.94 -10.21
CA LYS A 30 -12.62 -16.11 -11.10
C LYS A 30 -11.28 -16.85 -11.22
N PRO A 31 -11.25 -18.19 -11.14
CA PRO A 31 -10.02 -18.98 -11.23
C PRO A 31 -9.16 -18.71 -12.47
N GLU A 32 -9.78 -18.41 -13.61
CA GLU A 32 -9.11 -18.18 -14.89
C GLU A 32 -8.29 -16.89 -14.93
N CYS A 33 -8.67 -15.88 -14.14
CA CYS A 33 -8.09 -14.54 -14.20
C CYS A 33 -7.59 -13.98 -12.86
N ASN A 34 -7.57 -14.81 -11.80
CA ASN A 34 -7.13 -14.38 -10.46
C ASN A 34 -5.60 -14.31 -10.29
N PHE A 35 -5.16 -13.87 -9.10
CA PHE A 35 -3.74 -13.64 -8.83
C PHE A 35 -2.82 -14.85 -9.04
N THR A 36 -3.35 -16.09 -8.96
CA THR A 36 -2.55 -17.30 -9.21
C THR A 36 -2.23 -17.47 -10.70
N THR A 37 -3.01 -16.85 -11.59
CA THR A 37 -2.82 -16.89 -13.05
C THR A 37 -2.11 -15.66 -13.59
N TRP A 38 -2.08 -14.53 -12.86
CA TRP A 38 -1.41 -13.29 -13.29
C TRP A 38 0.04 -13.47 -13.78
N PRO A 39 0.91 -14.29 -13.15
CA PRO A 39 2.26 -14.53 -13.66
C PRO A 39 2.29 -15.16 -15.07
N LYS A 40 1.20 -15.81 -15.49
CA LYS A 40 1.04 -16.39 -16.84
C LYS A 40 0.37 -15.42 -17.80
N ILE A 41 -0.73 -14.78 -17.40
CA ILE A 41 -1.53 -13.93 -18.30
C ILE A 41 -0.92 -12.53 -18.49
N ALA A 42 -0.18 -12.04 -17.50
CA ALA A 42 0.55 -10.76 -17.53
C ALA A 42 2.04 -11.00 -17.25
N SER A 43 2.61 -12.02 -17.90
CA SER A 43 3.96 -12.53 -17.64
C SER A 43 5.07 -11.50 -17.83
N GLN A 44 4.85 -10.44 -18.61
CA GLN A 44 5.85 -9.38 -18.76
C GLN A 44 6.15 -8.65 -17.45
N TYR A 45 5.21 -8.66 -16.50
CA TYR A 45 5.34 -7.85 -15.28
C TYR A 45 5.04 -8.62 -13.99
N CYS A 46 4.14 -9.61 -14.02
CA CYS A 46 3.69 -10.30 -12.80
C CYS A 46 4.53 -11.53 -12.42
N ASN A 47 5.60 -11.85 -13.15
CA ASN A 47 6.53 -12.96 -12.85
C ASN A 47 7.90 -12.49 -12.32
N GLY A 48 8.03 -11.20 -11.99
CA GLY A 48 9.28 -10.63 -11.48
C GLY A 48 9.66 -11.15 -10.10
N SER A 49 10.89 -10.88 -9.67
CA SER A 49 11.43 -11.36 -8.40
C SER A 49 11.22 -10.40 -7.22
N GLN A 50 10.76 -9.17 -7.47
CA GLN A 50 10.53 -8.14 -6.46
C GLN A 50 9.04 -7.78 -6.34
N GLN A 51 8.17 -8.79 -6.47
CA GLN A 51 6.73 -8.60 -6.41
C GLN A 51 6.22 -8.32 -4.99
N SER A 52 5.06 -7.66 -4.92
CA SER A 52 4.28 -7.39 -3.72
C SER A 52 2.88 -8.00 -3.84
N PRO A 53 2.18 -8.26 -2.71
CA PRO A 53 2.60 -8.03 -1.32
C PRO A 53 3.56 -9.10 -0.81
N ILE A 54 4.07 -8.96 0.41
CA ILE A 54 4.94 -9.96 1.07
C ILE A 54 4.44 -10.30 2.48
N ASN A 55 4.89 -11.44 3.01
CA ASN A 55 4.90 -11.68 4.44
C ASN A 55 6.12 -11.03 5.08
N ILE A 56 5.90 -10.12 6.02
CA ILE A 56 6.94 -9.46 6.79
C ILE A 56 7.25 -10.34 8.01
N VAL A 57 8.40 -11.01 7.96
CA VAL A 57 8.91 -11.82 9.08
C VAL A 57 9.68 -10.92 10.02
N THR A 58 9.09 -10.57 11.17
CA THR A 58 9.60 -9.53 12.07
C THR A 58 10.99 -9.85 12.63
N ALA A 59 11.26 -11.13 12.90
CA ALA A 59 12.57 -11.61 13.35
C ALA A 59 13.70 -11.40 12.33
N SER A 60 13.38 -11.23 11.04
CA SER A 60 14.34 -11.02 9.95
C SER A 60 14.46 -9.55 9.54
N VAL A 61 13.69 -8.65 10.15
CA VAL A 61 13.70 -7.22 9.82
C VAL A 61 15.00 -6.59 10.33
N GLN A 62 15.65 -5.84 9.45
CA GLN A 62 16.91 -5.16 9.79
C GLN A 62 16.66 -3.72 10.23
N GLY A 63 17.40 -3.26 11.24
CA GLY A 63 17.37 -1.86 11.66
C GLY A 63 17.99 -0.94 10.62
N ASN A 64 17.30 0.15 10.29
CA ASN A 64 17.80 1.22 9.42
C ASN A 64 17.63 2.58 10.13
N PRO A 65 18.72 3.25 10.55
CA PRO A 65 18.65 4.53 11.28
C PRO A 65 18.21 5.71 10.40
N ASN A 66 18.21 5.58 9.07
CA ASN A 66 17.74 6.63 8.16
C ASN A 66 16.22 6.71 8.09
N LEU A 67 15.52 5.65 8.52
CA LEU A 67 14.05 5.64 8.59
C LEU A 67 13.60 6.57 9.72
N THR A 68 13.08 7.72 9.33
CA THR A 68 12.66 8.81 10.21
C THR A 68 11.18 9.17 9.99
N SER A 69 10.69 10.21 10.64
CA SER A 69 9.30 10.65 10.44
C SER A 69 9.06 11.15 9.01
N PHE A 70 7.85 10.96 8.52
CA PHE A 70 7.38 11.58 7.28
C PHE A 70 7.00 13.04 7.50
N ASN A 71 7.12 13.85 6.46
CA ASN A 71 6.41 15.11 6.35
C ASN A 71 5.26 14.90 5.35
N LEU A 72 4.04 15.06 5.86
CA LEU A 72 2.79 14.77 5.18
C LEU A 72 2.06 16.09 4.93
N THR A 73 2.21 16.64 3.73
CA THR A 73 1.59 17.92 3.34
C THR A 73 0.18 17.66 2.82
N GLY A 74 -0.80 18.46 3.24
CA GLY A 74 -2.19 18.38 2.76
C GLY A 74 -3.02 17.24 3.37
N PHE A 75 -2.47 16.42 4.27
CA PHE A 75 -3.20 15.29 4.89
C PHE A 75 -4.36 15.74 5.78
N ASP A 76 -4.29 16.95 6.34
CA ASP A 76 -5.35 17.59 7.13
C ASP A 76 -6.24 18.55 6.31
N ASP A 77 -5.98 18.71 5.02
CA ASP A 77 -6.78 19.57 4.12
C ASP A 77 -7.96 18.77 3.55
N ASN A 78 -9.18 19.14 3.95
CA ASN A 78 -10.41 18.47 3.52
C ASN A 78 -10.80 18.79 2.06
N SER A 79 -10.15 19.77 1.42
CA SER A 79 -10.35 20.10 0.01
C SER A 79 -9.55 19.21 -0.94
N THR A 80 -8.73 18.30 -0.41
CA THR A 80 -7.88 17.42 -1.23
C THR A 80 -8.64 16.24 -1.83
N PHE A 81 -9.82 15.88 -1.31
CA PHE A 81 -10.65 14.81 -1.85
C PHE A 81 -11.34 15.31 -3.11
N LEU A 82 -11.35 14.51 -4.19
CA LEU A 82 -11.97 14.89 -5.48
C LEU A 82 -13.17 14.01 -5.83
N SER A 83 -13.02 12.69 -5.73
CA SER A 83 -14.09 11.74 -5.99
C SER A 83 -13.86 10.41 -5.30
N ILE A 84 -14.95 9.69 -5.06
CA ILE A 84 -14.95 8.27 -4.70
C ILE A 84 -15.57 7.49 -5.85
N VAL A 85 -14.93 6.40 -6.25
CA VAL A 85 -15.31 5.57 -7.40
C VAL A 85 -15.21 4.09 -7.06
N ASN A 86 -16.16 3.29 -7.53
CA ASN A 86 -15.95 1.85 -7.64
C ASN A 86 -15.25 1.59 -8.98
N SER A 87 -13.96 1.24 -8.94
CA SER A 87 -13.17 1.00 -10.15
C SER A 87 -13.56 -0.31 -10.88
N GLY A 88 -14.37 -1.14 -10.22
CA GLY A 88 -14.66 -2.50 -10.63
C GLY A 88 -13.86 -3.56 -9.86
N ASP A 89 -12.71 -3.18 -9.29
CA ASP A 89 -11.82 -4.07 -8.55
C ASP A 89 -11.61 -3.60 -7.10
N SER A 90 -11.80 -2.31 -6.83
CA SER A 90 -11.69 -1.70 -5.50
C SER A 90 -12.54 -0.43 -5.40
N VAL A 91 -12.63 0.12 -4.19
CA VAL A 91 -13.07 1.49 -3.93
C VAL A 91 -11.84 2.38 -3.95
N VAL A 92 -11.82 3.33 -4.88
CA VAL A 92 -10.72 4.29 -5.06
C VAL A 92 -11.23 5.68 -4.72
N VAL A 93 -10.41 6.44 -3.99
CA VAL A 93 -10.63 7.87 -3.75
C VAL A 93 -9.53 8.66 -4.43
N ASN A 94 -9.90 9.50 -5.38
CA ASN A 94 -8.98 10.37 -6.10
C ASN A 94 -8.71 11.64 -5.29
N LEU A 95 -7.44 12.07 -5.28
CA LEU A 95 -6.96 13.19 -4.49
C LEU A 95 -6.31 14.27 -5.38
N ASP A 96 -6.36 15.51 -4.92
CA ASP A 96 -5.70 16.67 -5.52
C ASP A 96 -4.19 16.60 -5.27
N ASP A 97 -3.48 16.03 -6.23
CA ASP A 97 -2.05 15.72 -6.11
C ASP A 97 -1.14 16.94 -6.21
N GLU A 98 -1.68 18.12 -6.51
CA GLU A 98 -0.95 19.38 -6.38
C GLU A 98 -0.81 19.80 -4.91
N LYS A 99 -1.82 19.47 -4.09
CA LYS A 99 -1.92 19.85 -2.68
C LYS A 99 -1.40 18.78 -1.71
N ILE A 100 -1.54 17.50 -2.05
CA ILE A 100 -1.19 16.41 -1.13
C ILE A 100 0.14 15.72 -1.47
N LYS A 101 1.08 15.70 -0.52
CA LYS A 101 2.46 15.23 -0.74
C LYS A 101 3.00 14.42 0.43
N VAL A 102 3.85 13.45 0.11
CA VAL A 102 4.60 12.64 1.06
C VAL A 102 6.10 12.85 0.81
N GLN A 103 6.86 13.09 1.88
CA GLN A 103 8.32 13.17 1.84
C GLN A 103 8.91 12.70 3.18
N GLY A 104 10.23 12.50 3.23
CA GLY A 104 10.90 12.04 4.44
C GLY A 104 10.79 10.52 4.63
N GLY A 105 11.15 10.04 5.82
CA GLY A 105 11.20 8.60 6.10
C GLY A 105 12.13 7.82 5.17
N ASP A 106 13.22 8.43 4.69
CA ASP A 106 14.18 7.87 3.70
C ASP A 106 13.60 7.64 2.29
N LEU A 107 12.54 8.37 1.92
CA LEU A 107 12.11 8.44 0.51
C LEU A 107 13.07 9.34 -0.29
N PRO A 108 13.42 9.01 -1.55
CA PRO A 108 14.44 9.71 -2.34
C PRO A 108 13.96 11.05 -2.92
N GLY A 109 12.92 11.65 -2.36
CA GLY A 109 12.35 12.90 -2.82
C GLY A 109 10.94 13.15 -2.30
N VAL A 110 10.26 14.06 -3.00
CA VAL A 110 8.85 14.39 -2.75
C VAL A 110 7.98 13.55 -3.67
N TYR A 111 6.88 13.03 -3.14
CA TYR A 111 5.90 12.27 -3.90
C TYR A 111 4.53 12.95 -3.84
N ASN A 112 3.92 13.18 -5.00
CA ASN A 112 2.56 13.70 -5.14
C ASN A 112 1.55 12.56 -4.94
N THR A 113 0.60 12.73 -4.02
CA THR A 113 -0.34 11.66 -3.66
C THR A 113 -1.55 11.69 -4.59
N LYS A 114 -1.77 10.60 -5.33
CA LYS A 114 -2.77 10.55 -6.42
C LYS A 114 -4.12 10.05 -5.94
N GLN A 115 -4.10 9.00 -5.12
CA GLN A 115 -5.29 8.29 -4.70
C GLN A 115 -5.01 7.46 -3.46
N PHE A 116 -6.06 7.03 -2.78
CA PHE A 116 -6.00 5.82 -1.98
C PHE A 116 -7.08 4.82 -2.40
N HIS A 117 -6.84 3.55 -2.09
CA HIS A 117 -7.78 2.47 -2.35
C HIS A 117 -7.68 1.39 -1.27
N LEU A 118 -8.66 0.49 -1.25
CA LEU A 118 -8.78 -0.51 -0.19
C LEU A 118 -8.78 -1.94 -0.74
N HIS A 119 -8.25 -2.84 0.06
CA HIS A 119 -8.35 -4.28 -0.10
C HIS A 119 -9.08 -4.86 1.12
N TRP A 120 -9.96 -5.83 0.89
CA TRP A 120 -10.80 -6.40 1.93
C TRP A 120 -11.19 -7.86 1.66
N GLY A 121 -11.48 -8.56 2.75
CA GLY A 121 -11.97 -9.93 2.74
C GLY A 121 -13.49 -10.00 2.63
N ASN A 122 -14.05 -11.18 2.90
CA ASN A 122 -15.49 -11.33 3.06
C ASN A 122 -15.94 -10.93 4.48
N GLY A 123 -16.01 -9.63 4.75
CA GLY A 123 -16.43 -9.07 6.02
C GLY A 123 -15.34 -9.08 7.11
N SER A 124 -15.68 -8.50 8.26
CA SER A 124 -14.76 -8.20 9.37
C SER A 124 -14.16 -9.40 10.09
N SER A 125 -14.72 -10.59 9.89
CA SER A 125 -14.22 -11.85 10.46
C SER A 125 -13.32 -12.64 9.50
N SER A 126 -13.15 -12.15 8.26
CA SER A 126 -12.33 -12.77 7.23
C SER A 126 -11.05 -11.98 7.02
N SER A 127 -9.97 -12.65 6.64
CA SER A 127 -8.74 -11.99 6.22
C SER A 127 -8.91 -11.28 4.86
N GLY A 128 -8.22 -10.15 4.70
CA GLY A 128 -8.41 -9.26 3.55
C GLY A 128 -7.29 -8.27 3.24
N SER A 129 -6.28 -8.13 4.10
CA SER A 129 -5.08 -7.35 3.80
C SER A 129 -4.23 -8.03 2.75
N GLU A 130 -3.45 -7.28 1.98
CA GLU A 130 -2.52 -7.85 1.02
C GLU A 130 -1.25 -8.34 1.72
N HIS A 131 -0.66 -7.46 2.55
CA HIS A 131 0.49 -7.80 3.37
C HIS A 131 0.08 -8.68 4.56
N THR A 132 1.07 -9.43 5.05
CA THR A 132 0.97 -10.17 6.31
C THR A 132 2.19 -9.86 7.18
N VAL A 133 2.03 -10.01 8.50
CA VAL A 133 3.13 -9.87 9.47
C VAL A 133 3.20 -11.15 10.28
N ASP A 134 4.33 -11.86 10.21
CA ASP A 134 4.52 -13.19 10.81
C ASP A 134 3.39 -14.17 10.45
N GLY A 135 2.89 -14.09 9.22
CA GLY A 135 1.77 -14.89 8.72
C GLY A 135 0.37 -14.41 9.13
N ARG A 136 0.26 -13.40 10.00
CA ARG A 136 -1.04 -12.79 10.33
C ARG A 136 -1.49 -11.86 9.20
N GLN A 137 -2.69 -12.12 8.70
CA GLN A 137 -3.41 -11.26 7.75
C GLN A 137 -4.54 -10.52 8.48
N TYR A 138 -4.74 -9.24 8.16
CA TYR A 138 -5.76 -8.38 8.75
C TYR A 138 -7.03 -8.37 7.89
N PRO A 139 -8.19 -7.94 8.41
CA PRO A 139 -9.43 -7.92 7.62
C PRO A 139 -9.42 -7.00 6.40
N MET A 140 -8.62 -5.94 6.43
CA MET A 140 -8.54 -4.92 5.38
C MET A 140 -7.16 -4.28 5.33
N GLU A 141 -6.82 -3.69 4.18
CA GLU A 141 -5.63 -2.86 4.00
C GLU A 141 -5.92 -1.65 3.11
N LEU A 142 -5.48 -0.48 3.56
CA LEU A 142 -5.56 0.79 2.84
C LEU A 142 -4.21 1.09 2.19
N HIS A 143 -4.23 1.42 0.90
CA HIS A 143 -3.06 1.85 0.15
C HIS A 143 -3.21 3.30 -0.27
N ILE A 144 -2.32 4.17 0.21
CA ILE A 144 -2.18 5.55 -0.26
C ILE A 144 -1.06 5.58 -1.28
N VAL A 145 -1.37 5.90 -2.53
CA VAL A 145 -0.47 5.82 -3.68
C VAL A 145 0.04 7.20 -4.06
N SER A 146 1.36 7.36 -4.04
CA SER A 146 2.03 8.60 -4.43
C SER A 146 3.05 8.34 -5.54
N VAL A 147 3.19 9.30 -6.44
CA VAL A 147 4.15 9.26 -7.57
C VAL A 147 5.26 10.26 -7.34
N HIS A 148 6.50 9.89 -7.65
CA HIS A 148 7.65 10.76 -7.46
C HIS A 148 7.45 12.07 -8.26
N SER A 149 7.69 13.22 -7.62
CA SER A 149 7.36 14.54 -8.18
C SER A 149 8.04 14.87 -9.50
N LYS A 150 9.23 14.32 -9.76
CA LYS A 150 9.92 14.37 -11.06
C LYS A 150 9.08 13.90 -12.26
N TYR A 151 8.02 13.12 -12.03
CA TYR A 151 7.09 12.68 -13.08
C TYR A 151 5.86 13.59 -13.21
N ASN A 152 5.79 14.71 -12.49
CA ASN A 152 4.71 15.70 -12.56
C ASN A 152 3.32 15.06 -12.45
N GLY A 153 3.12 14.16 -11.48
CA GLY A 153 1.84 13.48 -11.26
C GLY A 153 1.51 12.37 -12.27
N ASN A 154 2.34 12.14 -13.30
CA ASN A 154 2.08 11.18 -14.37
C ASN A 154 2.55 9.77 -14.02
N VAL A 155 1.61 8.94 -13.54
CA VAL A 155 1.84 7.54 -13.17
C VAL A 155 2.30 6.70 -14.37
N SER A 156 1.71 6.90 -15.56
CA SER A 156 2.09 6.12 -16.76
C SER A 156 3.54 6.38 -17.17
N ALA A 157 3.99 7.63 -17.13
CA ALA A 157 5.38 7.98 -17.39
C ALA A 157 6.32 7.40 -16.31
N ALA A 158 5.89 7.43 -15.05
CA ALA A 158 6.62 6.87 -13.93
C ALA A 158 6.84 5.35 -14.09
N LEU A 159 5.79 4.61 -14.47
CA LEU A 159 5.87 3.17 -14.72
C LEU A 159 6.67 2.82 -15.98
N ALA A 160 6.57 3.63 -17.03
CA ALA A 160 7.34 3.43 -18.26
C ALA A 160 8.85 3.65 -18.08
N ALA A 161 9.25 4.44 -17.08
CA ALA A 161 10.65 4.76 -16.80
C ALA A 161 11.46 3.58 -16.23
N LYS A 162 10.80 2.48 -15.81
CA LYS A 162 11.45 1.33 -15.14
C LYS A 162 12.29 1.75 -13.91
N ASP A 163 11.86 2.80 -13.24
CA ASP A 163 12.47 3.30 -12.03
C ASP A 163 11.85 2.58 -10.81
N SER A 164 12.68 1.88 -10.03
CA SER A 164 12.21 1.15 -8.84
C SER A 164 11.70 2.06 -7.72
N THR A 165 11.96 3.36 -7.84
CA THR A 165 11.55 4.42 -6.89
C THR A 165 10.40 5.28 -7.42
N ALA A 166 9.82 4.92 -8.56
CA ALA A 166 8.85 5.78 -9.26
C ALA A 166 7.61 6.08 -8.42
N LEU A 167 7.18 5.12 -7.61
CA LEU A 167 6.03 5.22 -6.71
C LEU A 167 6.45 5.00 -5.25
N ALA A 168 5.75 5.66 -4.35
CA ALA A 168 5.78 5.37 -2.92
C ALA A 168 4.35 5.00 -2.49
N VAL A 169 4.20 3.87 -1.82
CA VAL A 169 2.88 3.43 -1.31
C VAL A 169 2.96 3.28 0.20
N LEU A 170 2.03 3.95 0.88
CA LEU A 170 1.80 3.82 2.31
C LEU A 170 0.67 2.81 2.54
N GLY A 171 1.00 1.68 3.15
CA GLY A 171 0.07 0.61 3.52
C GLY A 171 -0.31 0.67 4.99
N PHE A 172 -1.61 0.64 5.26
CA PHE A 172 -2.18 0.62 6.61
C PHE A 172 -3.10 -0.58 6.76
N PHE A 173 -2.79 -1.46 7.71
CA PHE A 173 -3.75 -2.48 8.12
C PHE A 173 -4.98 -1.84 8.76
N ILE A 174 -6.14 -2.43 8.54
CA ILE A 174 -7.40 -2.02 9.16
C ILE A 174 -7.98 -3.23 9.90
N GLU A 175 -8.36 -3.01 11.16
CA GLU A 175 -8.89 -4.05 12.03
C GLU A 175 -10.19 -3.59 12.72
N GLY A 176 -11.14 -4.53 12.85
CA GLY A 176 -12.38 -4.29 13.57
C GLY A 176 -12.15 -4.11 15.08
N THR A 177 -12.88 -3.17 15.67
CA THR A 177 -12.94 -2.94 17.11
C THR A 177 -14.38 -2.68 17.55
N ASN A 178 -14.63 -2.88 18.85
CA ASN A 178 -15.89 -2.53 19.52
C ASN A 178 -15.83 -1.11 20.16
N GLU A 179 -14.75 -0.36 19.97
CA GLU A 179 -14.62 1.02 20.47
C GLU A 179 -15.49 2.00 19.66
N VAL A 180 -16.38 2.72 20.34
CA VAL A 180 -17.42 3.57 19.71
C VAL A 180 -16.90 4.93 19.23
N ASN A 181 -15.72 5.38 19.68
CA ASN A 181 -15.26 6.77 19.51
C ASN A 181 -14.25 7.01 18.36
N LYS A 182 -13.97 6.02 17.49
CA LYS A 182 -12.89 6.11 16.47
C LYS A 182 -13.36 5.89 15.04
N THR A 183 -14.47 6.52 14.65
CA THR A 183 -15.21 6.03 13.47
C THR A 183 -15.85 7.07 12.55
N ILE A 184 -16.00 8.34 12.94
CA ILE A 184 -16.82 9.30 12.17
C ILE A 184 -16.36 9.44 10.71
N SER A 185 -15.06 9.52 10.45
CA SER A 185 -14.58 9.64 9.06
C SER A 185 -14.82 8.39 8.23
N TRP A 186 -14.78 7.21 8.86
CA TRP A 186 -15.10 5.94 8.21
C TRP A 186 -16.61 5.74 8.03
N ASP A 187 -17.44 6.24 8.95
CA ASP A 187 -18.90 6.34 8.77
C ASP A 187 -19.24 7.17 7.53
N ILE A 188 -18.64 8.36 7.42
CA ILE A 188 -18.84 9.26 6.29
C ILE A 188 -18.38 8.58 5.01
N LEU A 189 -17.15 8.04 4.96
CA LEU A 189 -16.64 7.34 3.78
C LEU A 189 -17.56 6.18 3.36
N THR A 190 -17.96 5.33 4.30
CA THR A 190 -18.78 4.15 3.99
C THR A 190 -20.23 4.49 3.64
N SER A 191 -20.73 5.67 4.02
CA SER A 191 -22.05 6.16 3.60
C SER A 191 -22.17 6.34 2.07
N TYR A 192 -21.05 6.56 1.37
CA TYR A 192 -21.01 6.71 -0.08
C TYR A 192 -21.04 5.39 -0.85
N LEU A 193 -20.80 4.24 -0.20
CA LEU A 193 -20.70 2.95 -0.90
C LEU A 193 -21.99 2.58 -1.65
N THR A 194 -23.14 3.00 -1.15
CA THR A 194 -24.44 2.77 -1.82
C THR A 194 -24.59 3.60 -3.10
N LYS A 195 -23.94 4.77 -3.19
CA LYS A 195 -23.90 5.61 -4.40
C LYS A 195 -22.91 5.10 -5.44
N ILE A 196 -21.95 4.28 -5.02
CA ILE A 196 -20.93 3.69 -5.90
C ILE A 196 -20.99 2.16 -5.92
N ARG A 197 -22.21 1.61 -5.93
CA ARG A 197 -22.41 0.16 -5.85
C ARG A 197 -21.82 -0.57 -7.05
N ASN A 198 -22.01 -0.06 -8.27
CA ASN A 198 -21.61 -0.73 -9.50
C ASN A 198 -20.25 -0.24 -10.01
N SER A 199 -19.55 -1.10 -10.76
CA SER A 199 -18.31 -0.71 -11.44
C SER A 199 -18.54 0.52 -12.32
N GLY A 200 -17.69 1.53 -12.16
CA GLY A 200 -17.77 2.79 -12.90
C GLY A 200 -18.62 3.87 -12.22
N ASP A 201 -19.43 3.53 -11.22
CA ASP A 201 -20.16 4.52 -10.45
C ASP A 201 -19.17 5.42 -9.68
N GLN A 202 -19.40 6.73 -9.74
CA GLN A 202 -18.56 7.74 -9.10
C GLN A 202 -19.40 8.87 -8.51
N THR A 203 -18.95 9.45 -7.39
CA THR A 203 -19.48 10.72 -6.89
C THR A 203 -18.37 11.63 -6.34
N SER A 204 -18.59 12.94 -6.43
CA SER A 204 -17.74 13.99 -5.84
C SER A 204 -18.37 14.63 -4.60
N ASP A 205 -19.46 14.06 -4.06
CA ASP A 205 -20.12 14.59 -2.86
C ASP A 205 -19.23 14.50 -1.60
N ILE A 206 -18.21 13.64 -1.62
CA ILE A 206 -17.29 13.37 -0.49
C ILE A 206 -16.35 14.54 -0.17
N MET A 207 -16.19 15.50 -1.09
CA MET A 207 -15.29 16.66 -0.91
C MET A 207 -15.60 17.43 0.37
N ASN A 208 -14.57 17.93 1.05
CA ASN A 208 -14.67 18.76 2.25
C ASN A 208 -15.32 18.10 3.48
N GLN A 209 -15.61 16.79 3.46
CA GLN A 209 -16.27 16.11 4.59
C GLN A 209 -15.30 15.40 5.54
N ILE A 210 -14.17 14.92 5.02
CA ILE A 210 -13.14 14.18 5.77
C ILE A 210 -11.75 14.59 5.29
N THR A 211 -10.72 14.25 6.07
CA THR A 211 -9.33 14.44 5.70
C THR A 211 -8.65 13.07 5.57
N LEU A 212 -7.48 13.01 4.95
CA LEU A 212 -6.74 11.75 4.86
C LEU A 212 -6.21 11.34 6.23
N ASN A 213 -5.80 12.32 7.05
CA ASN A 213 -5.33 12.10 8.41
C ASN A 213 -6.43 11.51 9.32
N SER A 214 -7.68 11.94 9.17
CA SER A 214 -8.78 11.43 9.98
C SER A 214 -9.17 9.98 9.65
N LEU A 215 -8.80 9.47 8.47
CA LEU A 215 -8.96 8.05 8.11
C LEU A 215 -7.86 7.14 8.69
N ILE A 216 -6.70 7.70 9.04
CA ILE A 216 -5.54 6.95 9.57
C ILE A 216 -5.22 7.32 11.02
N GLU A 217 -6.18 7.90 11.72
CA GLU A 217 -6.04 8.28 13.12
C GLU A 217 -5.75 7.06 14.02
N GLY A 218 -4.92 7.27 15.05
CA GLY A 218 -4.56 6.24 16.01
C GLY A 218 -3.39 5.34 15.61
N VAL A 219 -2.82 5.51 14.41
CA VAL A 219 -1.63 4.79 13.96
C VAL A 219 -0.35 5.56 14.34
N ASP A 220 0.60 4.90 15.00
CA ASP A 220 1.94 5.47 15.20
C ASP A 220 2.75 5.46 13.88
N ARG A 221 2.70 6.59 13.17
CA ARG A 221 3.38 6.77 11.89
C ARG A 221 4.91 6.87 11.99
N THR A 222 5.48 6.77 13.19
CA THR A 222 6.94 6.66 13.37
C THR A 222 7.44 5.22 13.29
N LYS A 223 6.53 4.24 13.30
CA LYS A 223 6.83 2.81 13.30
C LYS A 223 6.32 2.14 12.04
N TYR A 224 7.23 1.71 11.17
CA TYR A 224 6.87 1.09 9.91
C TYR A 224 7.95 0.14 9.40
N TYR A 225 7.57 -0.72 8.45
CA TYR A 225 8.46 -1.53 7.65
C TYR A 225 8.69 -0.87 6.28
N ARG A 226 9.88 -1.02 5.73
CA ARG A 226 10.29 -0.47 4.44
C ARG A 226 10.91 -1.55 3.55
N TYR A 227 10.45 -1.64 2.30
CA TYR A 227 11.06 -2.51 1.28
C TYR A 227 10.78 -2.01 -0.14
N GLN A 228 11.57 -2.45 -1.12
CA GLN A 228 11.27 -2.24 -2.55
C GLN A 228 10.42 -3.40 -3.09
N GLY A 229 9.37 -3.06 -3.82
CA GLY A 229 8.38 -4.01 -4.29
C GLY A 229 7.69 -3.56 -5.58
N SER A 230 6.48 -4.08 -5.78
CA SER A 230 5.70 -3.84 -6.99
C SER A 230 4.32 -3.27 -6.70
N LEU A 231 3.62 -2.89 -7.77
CA LEU A 231 2.16 -2.84 -7.74
C LEU A 231 1.60 -4.23 -7.43
N THR A 232 0.46 -4.27 -6.73
CA THR A 232 -0.22 -5.51 -6.31
C THR A 232 -1.40 -5.87 -7.22
N THR A 233 -1.68 -5.08 -8.24
CA THR A 233 -2.58 -5.40 -9.36
C THR A 233 -1.78 -5.47 -10.67
N PRO A 234 -2.25 -6.18 -11.71
CA PRO A 234 -1.67 -6.05 -13.05
C PRO A 234 -1.73 -4.57 -13.46
N SER A 235 -0.63 -3.87 -13.73
CA SER A 235 0.63 -4.23 -14.40
C SER A 235 1.81 -4.68 -13.54
N CYS A 236 1.64 -5.04 -12.27
CA CYS A 236 2.66 -5.68 -11.39
C CYS A 236 4.06 -5.04 -11.40
N SER A 237 4.16 -3.76 -11.74
CA SER A 237 5.45 -3.13 -12.04
C SER A 237 6.28 -2.98 -10.77
N GLU A 238 7.53 -3.43 -10.79
CA GLU A 238 8.50 -3.37 -9.68
C GLU A 238 9.06 -1.94 -9.50
N ALA A 239 8.16 -1.02 -9.19
CA ALA A 239 8.38 0.42 -9.21
C ALA A 239 8.01 1.10 -7.88
N VAL A 240 7.79 0.32 -6.82
CA VAL A 240 7.17 0.79 -5.58
C VAL A 240 8.13 0.71 -4.40
N ILE A 241 8.33 1.83 -3.72
CA ILE A 241 8.85 1.85 -2.35
C ILE A 241 7.67 1.68 -1.40
N TRP A 242 7.60 0.53 -0.75
CA TRP A 242 6.55 0.23 0.21
C TRP A 242 6.90 0.72 1.62
N THR A 243 5.93 1.35 2.27
CA THR A 243 5.95 1.63 3.70
C THR A 243 4.72 0.98 4.33
N VAL A 244 4.89 -0.03 5.17
CA VAL A 244 3.78 -0.73 5.84
C VAL A 244 3.81 -0.38 7.33
N PHE A 245 2.79 0.34 7.81
CA PHE A 245 2.71 0.78 9.20
C PHE A 245 2.40 -0.39 10.13
N LYS A 246 3.00 -0.37 11.34
CA LYS A 246 2.89 -1.50 12.29
C LYS A 246 1.55 -1.54 13.00
N ASP A 247 1.04 -0.36 13.36
CA ASP A 247 -0.24 -0.24 14.07
C ASP A 247 -1.39 -0.27 13.06
N PRO A 248 -2.45 -1.07 13.28
CA PRO A 248 -3.62 -1.05 12.43
C PRO A 248 -4.51 0.14 12.78
N VAL A 249 -5.15 0.72 11.77
CA VAL A 249 -6.30 1.61 11.95
C VAL A 249 -7.44 0.78 12.55
N LYS A 250 -8.00 1.25 13.66
CA LYS A 250 -9.12 0.58 14.34
C LYS A 250 -10.43 1.19 13.88
N VAL A 251 -11.33 0.37 13.35
CA VAL A 251 -12.64 0.78 12.84
C VAL A 251 -13.74 -0.12 13.36
N SER A 252 -15.01 0.30 13.27
CA SER A 252 -16.12 -0.60 13.58
C SER A 252 -16.14 -1.79 12.62
N HIS A 253 -16.47 -2.97 13.15
CA HIS A 253 -16.71 -4.18 12.35
C HIS A 253 -17.74 -3.94 11.22
N ASP A 254 -18.75 -3.11 11.48
CA ASP A 254 -19.80 -2.81 10.50
C ASP A 254 -19.27 -2.09 9.26
N PHE A 255 -18.21 -1.28 9.40
CA PHE A 255 -17.64 -0.57 8.25
C PHE A 255 -16.96 -1.51 7.30
N ILE A 256 -16.17 -2.44 7.84
CA ILE A 256 -15.53 -3.49 7.06
C ILE A 256 -16.60 -4.33 6.35
N ASN A 257 -17.68 -4.68 7.07
CA ASN A 257 -18.78 -5.46 6.51
C ASN A 257 -19.48 -4.74 5.33
N ARG A 258 -19.62 -3.40 5.38
CA ARG A 258 -20.28 -2.62 4.31
C ARG A 258 -19.56 -2.74 2.96
N PHE A 259 -18.23 -2.83 2.93
CA PHE A 259 -17.50 -3.02 1.67
C PHE A 259 -17.90 -4.33 1.00
N SER A 260 -17.81 -5.45 1.74
CA SER A 260 -18.12 -6.80 1.24
C SER A 260 -19.60 -7.06 0.93
N THR A 261 -20.52 -6.23 1.43
CA THR A 261 -21.98 -6.42 1.26
C THR A 261 -22.63 -5.42 0.31
N THR A 262 -21.90 -4.36 -0.06
CA THR A 262 -22.45 -3.26 -0.87
C THR A 262 -21.82 -3.17 -2.25
N VAL A 263 -20.49 -3.26 -2.35
CA VAL A 263 -19.73 -2.98 -3.58
C VAL A 263 -19.75 -4.20 -4.50
N LEU A 264 -19.93 -4.02 -5.81
CA LEU A 264 -19.90 -5.08 -6.80
C LEU A 264 -18.59 -5.08 -7.62
N PHE A 265 -18.14 -6.25 -8.05
CA PHE A 265 -17.08 -6.38 -9.05
C PHE A 265 -17.56 -5.91 -10.43
N LYS A 266 -16.61 -5.62 -11.33
CA LYS A 266 -16.86 -5.48 -12.77
C LYS A 266 -17.11 -6.85 -13.40
N ASP A 267 -18.35 -7.31 -13.36
CA ASP A 267 -18.80 -8.46 -14.15
C ASP A 267 -20.07 -8.08 -14.93
N ALA A 268 -19.98 -8.12 -16.25
CA ALA A 268 -21.08 -7.77 -17.15
C ALA A 268 -22.28 -8.73 -17.04
N ASN A 269 -22.07 -9.94 -16.51
CA ASN A 269 -23.07 -11.01 -16.54
C ASN A 269 -23.59 -11.42 -15.15
N ALA A 270 -23.05 -10.85 -14.06
CA ALA A 270 -23.46 -11.20 -12.70
C ALA A 270 -23.21 -10.06 -11.70
N SER A 271 -24.18 -9.81 -10.81
CA SER A 271 -24.00 -8.91 -9.67
C SER A 271 -23.21 -9.60 -8.55
N VAL A 272 -21.90 -9.77 -8.77
CA VAL A 272 -20.99 -10.40 -7.80
C VAL A 272 -20.50 -9.36 -6.80
N LEU A 273 -20.70 -9.60 -5.51
CA LEU A 273 -20.13 -8.77 -4.45
C LEU A 273 -18.61 -8.77 -4.50
N ASN A 274 -18.03 -7.59 -4.39
CA ASN A 274 -16.59 -7.41 -4.30
C ASN A 274 -16.13 -7.92 -2.93
N THR A 275 -15.55 -9.11 -2.92
CA THR A 275 -14.96 -9.76 -1.75
C THR A 275 -13.65 -10.41 -2.15
N ASN A 276 -12.68 -10.42 -1.23
CA ASN A 276 -11.35 -10.99 -1.44
C ASN A 276 -10.61 -10.34 -2.62
N ASN A 277 -10.66 -9.01 -2.70
CA ASN A 277 -9.96 -8.24 -3.74
C ASN A 277 -8.50 -7.96 -3.38
N PHE A 278 -7.79 -8.97 -2.88
CA PHE A 278 -6.38 -8.89 -2.50
C PHE A 278 -5.57 -9.95 -3.25
N ARG A 279 -4.33 -9.62 -3.57
CA ARG A 279 -3.33 -10.55 -4.13
C ARG A 279 -2.72 -11.37 -2.98
N GLY A 280 -2.44 -12.64 -3.24
CA GLY A 280 -1.66 -13.45 -2.30
C GLY A 280 -0.20 -12.98 -2.16
N VAL A 281 0.42 -13.29 -1.01
CA VAL A 281 1.83 -12.95 -0.74
C VAL A 281 2.78 -13.54 -1.78
N GLN A 282 3.81 -12.77 -2.09
CA GLN A 282 4.85 -13.09 -3.06
C GLN A 282 6.16 -13.42 -2.34
N PRO A 283 7.04 -14.26 -2.93
CA PRO A 283 8.33 -14.57 -2.33
C PRO A 283 9.21 -13.34 -2.12
N LEU A 284 9.91 -13.30 -0.99
CA LEU A 284 10.81 -12.18 -0.66
C LEU A 284 12.04 -12.13 -1.59
N ASN A 285 12.50 -13.29 -2.09
CA ASN A 285 13.59 -13.42 -3.08
C ASN A 285 14.88 -12.67 -2.70
N GLY A 286 15.29 -12.77 -1.43
CA GLY A 286 16.54 -12.17 -0.95
C GLY A 286 16.46 -10.66 -0.69
N ARG A 287 15.34 -10.00 -0.96
CA ARG A 287 15.12 -8.61 -0.53
C ARG A 287 15.17 -8.51 1.00
N VAL A 288 15.62 -7.37 1.49
CA VAL A 288 15.67 -7.05 2.91
C VAL A 288 14.50 -6.14 3.26
N VAL A 289 13.76 -6.49 4.31
CA VAL A 289 12.80 -5.59 4.94
C VAL A 289 13.51 -4.85 6.06
N THR A 290 13.36 -3.52 6.09
CA THR A 290 13.97 -2.67 7.12
C THR A 290 12.93 -2.00 7.99
N SER A 291 13.32 -1.58 9.19
CA SER A 291 12.49 -0.78 10.11
C SER A 291 13.39 0.13 10.95
N GLN A 292 12.79 1.09 11.65
CA GLN A 292 13.52 1.99 12.55
C GLN A 292 14.32 1.20 13.58
N VAL A 293 15.48 1.72 13.97
CA VAL A 293 16.25 1.16 15.08
C VAL A 293 15.51 1.48 16.38
N THR A 294 15.13 0.46 17.14
CA THR A 294 14.69 0.66 18.52
C THR A 294 15.88 1.09 19.35
N VAL A 295 15.89 2.33 19.82
CA VAL A 295 16.84 2.75 20.86
C VAL A 295 16.46 1.97 22.11
N ALA A 296 17.24 0.94 22.45
CA ALA A 296 17.13 0.32 23.75
C ALA A 296 17.39 1.42 24.79
N SER A 297 16.38 1.74 25.60
CA SER A 297 16.60 2.58 26.78
C SER A 297 17.64 1.87 27.64
N ALA A 298 18.85 2.41 27.68
CA ALA A 298 19.87 1.93 28.60
C ALA A 298 19.26 2.00 30.01
N ALA A 299 19.04 0.85 30.63
CA ALA A 299 18.69 0.79 32.04
C ALA A 299 19.78 1.56 32.81
N PRO A 300 19.43 2.48 33.72
CA PRO A 300 20.44 3.14 34.53
C PRO A 300 21.16 2.05 35.32
N SER A 301 22.45 1.89 35.09
CA SER A 301 23.30 1.02 35.89
C SER A 301 23.32 1.60 37.30
N SER A 302 22.59 0.98 38.22
CA SER A 302 22.66 1.29 39.64
C SER A 302 24.03 0.83 40.15
N SER A 303 25.03 1.70 40.09
CA SER A 303 26.28 1.52 40.80
C SER A 303 26.01 1.73 42.30
N THR A 304 25.83 0.63 43.02
CA THR A 304 25.83 0.66 44.49
C THR A 304 27.24 1.01 44.97
N LEU A 305 27.47 2.28 45.33
CA LEU A 305 28.66 2.66 46.11
C LEU A 305 28.56 1.98 47.48
N SER A 306 29.41 0.98 47.71
CA SER A 306 29.62 0.41 49.03
C SER A 306 30.48 1.38 49.84
N VAL A 307 29.87 2.11 50.77
CA VAL A 307 30.60 2.96 51.72
C VAL A 307 31.22 2.07 52.79
N ILE A 308 32.52 1.79 52.67
CA ILE A 308 33.30 1.14 53.72
C ILE A 308 33.54 2.17 54.84
N THR A 309 32.89 1.99 55.97
CA THR A 309 33.13 2.77 57.18
C THR A 309 34.34 2.19 57.92
N VAL A 310 35.46 2.91 57.93
CA VAL A 310 36.64 2.58 58.73
C VAL A 310 36.44 3.15 60.14
N LEU A 311 36.20 2.28 61.12
CA LEU A 311 36.20 2.63 62.54
C LEU A 311 37.65 2.74 63.04
N LEU A 312 38.11 3.97 63.28
CA LEU A 312 39.36 4.24 63.99
C LEU A 312 39.12 4.12 65.50
N LEU A 313 39.64 3.06 66.11
CA LEU A 313 39.78 2.93 67.56
C LEU A 313 41.08 3.65 67.98
N SER A 314 40.96 4.85 68.56
CA SER A 314 42.05 5.46 69.32
C SER A 314 42.00 4.96 70.76
N SER A 315 42.98 4.14 71.12
CA SER A 315 43.36 3.92 72.52
C SER A 315 44.46 4.93 72.87
N LEU A 316 44.20 5.79 73.85
CA LEU A 316 45.22 6.63 74.47
C LEU A 316 45.36 6.25 75.93
N TYR A 317 46.62 5.96 76.27
CA TYR A 317 47.12 5.51 77.56
C TYR A 317 47.17 6.65 78.60
N TRP A 318 46.86 6.27 79.85
CA TRP A 318 47.48 6.64 81.13
C TRP A 318 47.65 8.13 81.54
N LEU A 319 46.92 8.54 82.58
CA LEU A 319 47.39 8.69 83.98
C LEU A 319 46.19 8.86 84.93
#